data_AF-A0A924N8H1-F1
#
_entry.id   AF-A0A924N8H1-F1
#
_cell.length_a   1.000
_cell.length_b   1.000
_cell.length_c   1.000
_cell.angle_alpha   90.00
_cell.angle_beta   90.00
_cell.angle_gamma   90.00
#
_symmetry.space_group_name_H-M   'P 1'
#
loop_
_entity.id
_entity.type
_entity.pdbx_description
1 polymer ?
#
loop_
_entity_poly.entity_id
_entity_poly.type
_entity_poly.pdbx_seq_one_letter_code
_entity_poly.pdbx_strand_id
1 'polypeptide(L)'
;MPSYRADAIVVLGRGVDADGTLPRLAEQRVNRAAELFAWETAARIVLSGRCSLMTDVIPVVTEARATAAHTATLGLPRDALFVEEESRCFR
;
A
#
# COMPACT_ATOMS: atom_id res chain seq x y z
N MET A 1 8.26 -23.02 -10.40
CA MET A 1 8.33 -21.79 -9.56
C MET A 1 8.06 -22.21 -8.12
N PRO A 2 8.78 -21.69 -7.11
CA PRO A 2 8.45 -22.00 -5.72
C PRO A 2 7.03 -21.50 -5.43
N SER A 3 6.17 -22.35 -4.88
CA SER A 3 4.82 -21.96 -4.45
C SER A 3 4.92 -21.19 -3.14
N TYR A 4 5.26 -19.90 -3.21
CA TYR A 4 5.09 -19.02 -2.06
C TYR A 4 3.59 -18.83 -1.82
N ARG A 5 3.11 -19.36 -0.70
CA ARG A 5 1.75 -19.17 -0.19
C ARG A 5 1.86 -18.33 1.08
N ALA A 6 0.96 -17.38 1.24
CA ALA A 6 0.83 -16.54 2.42
C ALA A 6 -0.66 -16.25 2.65
N ASP A 7 -1.01 -15.93 3.89
CA ASP A 7 -2.39 -15.56 4.24
C ASP A 7 -2.76 -14.14 3.77
N ALA A 8 -1.76 -13.26 3.68
CA ALA A 8 -1.90 -11.87 3.25
C ALA A 8 -0.60 -11.30 2.64
N ILE A 9 -0.74 -10.30 1.79
CA ILE A 9 0.34 -9.43 1.31
C ILE A 9 0.25 -8.10 2.07
N VAL A 10 1.34 -7.64 2.67
CA VAL A 10 1.37 -6.34 3.36
C VAL A 10 2.19 -5.35 2.54
N VAL A 11 1.57 -4.23 2.18
CA VAL A 11 2.18 -3.11 1.45
C VAL A 11 2.44 -1.99 2.43
N LEU A 12 3.73 -1.71 2.65
CA LEU A 12 4.17 -0.63 3.51
C LEU A 12 4.20 0.70 2.75
N GLY A 13 3.65 1.74 3.36
CA GLY A 13 3.76 3.12 2.89
C GLY A 13 5.20 3.64 2.81
N ARG A 14 5.40 4.76 2.09
CA ARG A 14 6.71 5.40 1.89
C ARG A 14 6.63 6.93 1.75
N GLY A 15 5.62 7.54 2.32
CA GLY A 15 5.24 8.92 2.11
C GLY A 15 4.32 9.08 0.89
N VAL A 16 3.82 10.29 0.75
CA VAL A 16 3.06 10.79 -0.40
C VAL A 16 3.76 12.08 -0.83
N ASP A 17 3.95 12.28 -2.13
CA ASP A 17 4.57 13.49 -2.66
C ASP A 17 3.66 14.72 -2.42
N ALA A 18 4.22 15.92 -2.55
CA ALA A 18 3.51 17.17 -2.21
C ALA A 18 2.25 17.41 -3.06
N ASP A 19 2.18 16.80 -4.24
CA ASP A 19 1.03 16.84 -5.16
C ASP A 19 0.00 15.73 -4.89
N GLY A 20 0.21 14.91 -3.85
CA GLY A 20 -0.68 13.80 -3.48
C GLY A 20 -0.39 12.49 -4.22
N THR A 21 0.66 12.44 -5.05
CA THR A 21 1.03 11.23 -5.78
C THR A 21 1.92 10.30 -4.97
N LEU A 22 2.04 9.04 -5.43
CA LEU A 22 2.91 8.07 -4.80
C LEU A 22 4.34 8.24 -5.29
N PRO A 23 5.34 8.26 -4.40
CA PRO A 23 6.72 8.20 -4.82
C PRO A 23 7.00 6.85 -5.49
N ARG A 24 7.95 6.81 -6.44
CA ARG A 24 8.30 5.62 -7.24
C ARG A 24 8.46 4.32 -6.43
N LEU A 25 9.03 4.39 -5.24
CA LEU A 25 9.21 3.20 -4.39
C LEU A 25 7.88 2.68 -3.82
N ALA A 26 6.93 3.56 -3.50
CA ALA A 26 5.58 3.15 -3.11
C ALA A 26 4.89 2.48 -4.29
N GLU A 27 4.91 3.08 -5.49
CA GLU A 27 4.34 2.49 -6.71
C GLU A 27 4.90 1.07 -6.97
N GLN A 28 6.23 0.90 -6.88
CA GLN A 28 6.88 -0.39 -7.06
C GLN A 28 6.38 -1.46 -6.08
N ARG A 29 6.10 -1.08 -4.82
CA ARG A 29 5.55 -2.02 -3.82
C ARG A 29 4.13 -2.45 -4.17
N VAL A 30 3.31 -1.51 -4.64
CA VAL A 30 1.91 -1.78 -5.02
C VAL A 30 1.86 -2.66 -6.27
N ASN A 31 2.68 -2.35 -7.27
CA ASN A 31 2.82 -3.18 -8.47
C ASN A 31 3.25 -4.60 -8.11
N ARG A 32 4.23 -4.73 -7.22
CA ARG A 32 4.67 -6.05 -6.75
C ARG A 32 3.58 -6.80 -5.99
N ALA A 33 2.77 -6.11 -5.19
CA ALA A 33 1.64 -6.71 -4.51
C ALA A 33 0.56 -7.20 -5.50
N ALA A 34 0.30 -6.43 -6.56
CA ALA A 34 -0.63 -6.84 -7.61
C ALA A 34 -0.13 -8.08 -8.37
N GLU A 35 1.16 -8.16 -8.67
CA GLU A 35 1.77 -9.37 -9.25
C GLU A 35 1.60 -10.59 -8.33
N LEU A 36 1.92 -10.43 -7.04
CA LEU A 36 1.80 -11.52 -6.06
C LEU A 36 0.34 -11.99 -5.90
N PHE A 37 -0.61 -11.05 -5.93
CA PHE A 37 -2.04 -11.36 -5.92
C PHE A 37 -2.48 -12.11 -7.17
N ALA A 38 -2.05 -11.67 -8.35
CA ALA A 38 -2.32 -12.36 -9.62
C ALA A 38 -1.72 -13.77 -9.68
N TRP A 39 -0.63 -14.00 -8.96
CA TRP A 39 -0.02 -15.33 -8.79
C TRP A 39 -0.66 -16.16 -7.67
N GLU A 40 -1.77 -15.70 -7.08
CA GLU A 40 -2.48 -16.35 -5.98
C GLU A 40 -1.57 -16.62 -4.76
N THR A 41 -0.58 -15.75 -4.52
CA THR A 41 0.30 -15.85 -3.35
C THR A 41 -0.50 -15.68 -2.08
N ALA A 42 -1.46 -14.75 -2.07
CA ALA A 42 -2.43 -14.53 -1.00
C ALA A 42 -3.74 -13.97 -1.57
N ALA A 43 -4.85 -14.21 -0.86
CA ALA A 43 -6.17 -13.71 -1.23
C ALA A 43 -6.47 -12.29 -0.70
N ARG A 44 -5.58 -11.73 0.13
CA ARG A 44 -5.80 -10.44 0.81
C ARG A 44 -4.56 -9.56 0.72
N ILE A 45 -4.78 -8.27 0.57
CA ILE A 45 -3.74 -7.24 0.54
C ILE A 45 -4.06 -6.20 1.61
N VAL A 46 -3.11 -5.95 2.50
CA VAL A 46 -3.19 -4.90 3.53
C VAL A 46 -2.31 -3.74 3.10
N LEU A 47 -2.91 -2.57 2.92
CA LEU A 47 -2.25 -1.31 2.62
C LEU A 47 -2.09 -0.57 3.95
N SER A 48 -0.87 -0.47 4.46
CA SER A 48 -0.61 0.07 5.80
C SER A 48 0.36 1.24 5.74
N GLY A 49 -0.04 2.33 6.39
CA GLY A 49 0.76 3.54 6.51
C GLY A 49 -0.12 4.78 6.65
N ARG A 50 0.22 5.63 7.63
CA ARG A 50 -0.44 6.92 7.81
C ARG A 50 0.36 8.04 7.18
N CYS A 51 1.62 8.18 7.58
CA CYS A 51 2.52 9.22 7.09
C CYS A 51 3.99 8.84 7.23
N SER A 52 4.86 9.57 6.52
CA SER A 52 6.30 9.29 6.49
C SER A 52 6.92 9.37 7.88
N LEU A 53 7.90 8.52 8.16
CA LEU A 53 8.60 8.46 9.45
C LEU A 53 9.25 9.78 9.87
N MET A 54 9.55 10.67 8.91
CA MET A 54 10.31 11.90 9.13
C MET A 54 9.47 13.18 8.98
N THR A 55 8.14 13.08 9.01
CA THR A 55 7.27 14.26 8.89
C THR A 55 6.57 14.58 10.20
N ASP A 56 6.61 15.84 10.60
CA ASP A 56 5.82 16.38 11.70
C ASP A 56 4.40 16.79 11.26
N VAL A 57 4.13 16.72 9.95
CA VAL A 57 2.86 17.13 9.35
C VAL A 57 1.95 15.91 9.23
N ILE A 58 0.78 16.00 9.85
CA ILE A 58 -0.30 15.02 9.63
C ILE A 58 -0.86 15.27 8.22
N PRO A 59 -0.78 14.30 7.31
CA PRO A 59 -1.24 14.52 5.94
C PRO A 59 -2.77 14.46 5.87
N VAL A 60 -3.34 15.21 4.94
CA VAL A 60 -4.79 15.17 4.63
C VAL A 60 -5.17 13.82 3.99
N VAL A 61 -4.26 13.24 3.22
CA VAL A 61 -4.39 11.90 2.62
C VAL A 61 -3.29 11.02 3.17
N THR A 62 -3.67 9.89 3.78
CA THR A 62 -2.70 8.93 4.32
C THR A 62 -1.98 8.17 3.20
N GLU A 63 -0.82 7.62 3.52
CA GLU A 63 -0.08 6.74 2.59
C GLU A 63 -0.94 5.56 2.14
N ALA A 64 -1.67 4.94 3.07
CA ALA A 64 -2.56 3.81 2.78
C ALA A 64 -3.70 4.23 1.84
N ARG A 65 -4.28 5.42 2.01
CA ARG A 65 -5.33 5.94 1.12
C ARG A 65 -4.81 6.30 -0.28
N ALA A 66 -3.65 6.95 -0.36
CA ALA A 66 -2.98 7.21 -1.64
C ALA A 66 -2.65 5.90 -2.36
N THR A 67 -2.19 4.90 -1.60
CA THR A 67 -1.90 3.56 -2.10
C THR A 67 -3.17 2.87 -2.62
N ALA A 68 -4.27 2.95 -1.87
CA ALA A 68 -5.55 2.36 -2.28
C ALA A 68 -6.06 2.97 -3.60
N ALA A 69 -5.90 4.27 -3.80
CA ALA A 69 -6.25 4.92 -5.06
C ALA A 69 -5.45 4.35 -6.25
N HIS A 70 -4.15 4.07 -6.07
CA HIS A 70 -3.32 3.44 -7.10
C HIS A 70 -3.71 1.99 -7.37
N THR A 71 -4.13 1.21 -6.37
CA THR A 71 -4.58 -0.17 -6.60
C THR A 71 -5.78 -0.28 -7.55
N ALA A 72 -6.63 0.75 -7.59
CA ALA A 72 -7.76 0.80 -8.51
C ALA A 72 -7.32 0.87 -9.99
N THR A 73 -6.19 1.52 -10.29
CA THR A 73 -5.64 1.58 -11.65
C THR A 73 -5.02 0.26 -12.10
N LEU A 74 -4.72 -0.63 -11.14
CA LEU A 74 -4.20 -1.99 -11.39
C LEU A 74 -5.32 -3.04 -11.46
N GLY A 75 -6.58 -2.64 -11.28
CA GLY A 75 -7.72 -3.55 -11.34
C GLY A 75 -7.84 -4.52 -10.15
N LEU A 76 -7.21 -4.21 -9.02
CA LEU A 76 -7.33 -5.04 -7.82
C LEU A 76 -8.77 -4.97 -7.26
N PRO A 77 -9.37 -6.11 -6.89
CA PRO A 77 -10.75 -6.15 -6.46
C PRO A 77 -10.87 -5.59 -5.04
N ARG A 78 -11.89 -4.75 -4.81
CA ARG A 78 -12.03 -3.99 -3.55
C ARG A 78 -12.18 -4.87 -2.31
N ASP A 79 -12.76 -6.05 -2.47
CA ASP A 79 -12.97 -7.04 -1.40
C ASP A 79 -11.68 -7.75 -0.96
N ALA A 80 -10.62 -7.71 -1.78
CA ALA A 80 -9.30 -8.20 -1.40
C ALA A 80 -8.46 -7.15 -0.65
N LEU A 81 -8.88 -5.88 -0.62
CA LEU A 81 -8.09 -4.76 -0.10
C LEU A 81 -8.52 -4.37 1.31
N PHE A 82 -7.54 -4.24 2.20
CA PHE A 82 -7.71 -3.74 3.56
C PHE A 82 -6.83 -2.51 3.74
N VAL A 83 -7.42 -1.40 4.21
CA VAL A 83 -6.71 -0.13 4.39
C VAL A 83 -6.50 0.11 5.88
N GLU A 84 -5.26 0.34 6.29
CA GLU A 84 -4.86 0.65 7.66
C GLU A 84 -4.22 2.05 7.69
N GLU A 85 -4.91 3.01 8.30
CA GLU A 85 -4.60 4.45 8.26
C GLU A 85 -4.10 5.02 9.60
N GLU A 86 -3.96 4.20 10.63
CA GLU A 86 -3.72 4.60 12.03
C GLU A 86 -2.29 4.30 12.54
N SER A 87 -1.42 3.76 11.68
CA SER A 87 0.01 3.62 11.95
C SER A 87 0.63 4.91 12.50
N ARG A 88 1.49 4.79 13.51
CA ARG A 88 2.15 5.95 14.11
C ARG A 88 3.14 6.57 13.14
N CYS A 89 3.07 7.89 13.01
CA CYS A 89 4.19 8.68 12.53
C CYS A 89 5.19 8.85 13.67
N PHE A 90 6.49 8.71 13.43
CA PHE A 90 7.48 8.94 14.48
C PHE A 90 7.45 10.42 14.88
N ARG A 91 7.46 10.64 16.19
CA ARG A 91 7.57 11.94 16.85
C ARG A 91 8.77 11.87 17.80
#